data_AF-A0A240E2B7-F1
#
_entry.id   AF-A0A240E2B7-F1
#
_cell.length_a   1.000
_cell.length_b   1.000
_cell.length_c   1.000
_cell.angle_alpha   90.00
_cell.angle_beta   90.00
_cell.angle_gamma   90.00
#
_symmetry.space_group_name_H-M   'P 1'
#
loop_
_entity.id
_entity.type
_entity.pdbx_description
1 polymer ?
#
loop_
_entity_poly.entity_id
_entity_poly.type
_entity_poly.pdbx_seq_one_letter_code
_entity_poly.pdbx_strand_id
1 'polypeptide(L)'
;MKKVHIKNIDKLIGLRGLLDKRLYSGHALITYDLILDILKAHLEGRQLTIKELCTGSIRSTVNTRKHINFLIDDGWIELSNGIHDKRHRLVHATDKLIHLVDGILTSSTALNNLVN
;
A
#
# COMPACT_ATOMS: atom_id res chain seq x y z
N MET A 1 -0.86 16.95 22.24
CA MET A 1 -1.05 17.07 20.78
C MET A 1 0.25 16.81 19.99
N LYS A 2 1.30 17.63 20.12
CA LYS A 2 2.58 17.46 19.37
C LYS A 2 3.18 16.04 19.45
N LYS A 3 3.20 15.44 20.65
CA LYS A 3 3.73 14.06 20.86
C LYS A 3 2.98 12.97 20.09
N VAL A 4 1.67 13.12 19.87
CA VAL A 4 0.86 12.14 19.13
C VAL A 4 1.17 12.23 17.64
N HIS A 5 1.27 13.44 17.10
CA HIS A 5 1.62 13.64 15.69
C HIS A 5 3.02 13.13 15.37
N ILE A 6 4.00 13.35 16.25
CA ILE A 6 5.37 12.80 16.07
C ILE A 6 5.32 11.27 15.99
N LYS A 7 4.64 10.60 16.93
CA LYS A 7 4.49 9.14 16.90
C LYS A 7 3.84 8.62 15.61
N ASN A 8 2.84 9.33 15.09
CA ASN A 8 2.19 8.94 13.84
C ASN A 8 3.14 9.11 12.64
N ILE A 9 3.95 10.17 12.62
CA ILE A 9 4.99 10.37 11.60
C ILE A 9 6.03 9.26 11.68
N ASP A 10 6.49 8.89 12.89
CA ASP A 10 7.46 7.81 13.08
C ASP A 10 6.92 6.47 12.53
N LYS A 11 5.63 6.18 12.73
CA LYS A 11 4.97 4.99 12.15
C LYS A 11 4.98 5.02 10.63
N LEU A 12 4.72 6.17 10.00
CA LEU A 12 4.76 6.31 8.55
C LEU A 12 6.19 6.12 8.00
N ILE A 13 7.19 6.69 8.69
CA ILE A 13 8.61 6.51 8.32
C ILE A 13 9.02 5.04 8.48
N GLY A 14 8.62 4.41 9.59
CA GLY A 14 8.86 2.99 9.82
C GLY A 14 8.23 2.08 8.76
N LEU A 15 6.99 2.37 8.35
CA LEU A 15 6.31 1.68 7.26
C LEU A 15 7.07 1.83 5.95
N ARG A 16 7.48 3.05 5.59
CA ARG A 16 8.29 3.30 4.39
C ARG A 16 9.59 2.50 4.44
N GLY A 17 10.31 2.52 5.57
CA GLY A 17 11.57 1.79 5.72
C GLY A 17 11.43 0.27 5.64
N LEU A 18 10.34 -0.30 6.13
CA LEU A 18 10.07 -1.74 6.02
C LEU A 18 9.67 -2.14 4.59
N LEU A 19 8.87 -1.31 3.92
CA LEU A 19 8.51 -1.51 2.53
C LEU A 19 9.74 -1.36 1.60
N ASP A 20 10.61 -0.36 1.81
CA ASP A 20 11.87 -0.19 1.07
C ASP A 20 12.73 -1.48 1.09
N LYS A 21 12.71 -2.20 2.22
CA LYS A 21 13.48 -3.46 2.40
C LYS A 21 12.80 -4.70 1.81
N ARG A 22 11.49 -4.68 1.58
CA ARG A 22 10.70 -5.87 1.23
C ARG A 22 10.08 -5.83 -0.15
N LEU A 23 9.90 -4.65 -0.73
CA LEU A 23 9.40 -4.49 -2.09
C LEU A 23 10.44 -4.98 -3.11
N TYR A 24 9.95 -5.35 -4.29
CA TYR A 24 10.77 -5.66 -5.46
C TYR A 24 11.84 -4.61 -5.75
N SER A 25 12.93 -5.05 -6.37
CA SER A 25 14.02 -4.18 -6.80
C SER A 25 13.55 -3.17 -7.86
N GLY A 26 13.94 -1.90 -7.71
CA GLY A 26 13.53 -0.83 -8.62
C GLY A 26 12.12 -0.30 -8.38
N HIS A 27 11.51 -0.58 -7.22
CA HIS A 27 10.32 0.13 -6.76
C HIS A 27 10.60 1.65 -6.68
N ALA A 28 9.54 2.44 -6.83
CA ALA A 28 9.64 3.90 -6.90
C ALA A 28 8.58 4.55 -6.02
N LEU A 29 8.60 5.89 -5.90
CA LEU A 29 7.66 6.63 -5.06
C LEU A 29 6.19 6.29 -5.37
N ILE A 30 5.88 6.11 -6.65
CA ILE A 30 4.56 5.65 -7.13
C ILE A 30 4.10 4.34 -6.48
N THR A 31 5.01 3.42 -6.18
CA THR A 31 4.67 2.15 -5.51
C THR A 31 4.16 2.40 -4.10
N TYR A 32 4.77 3.32 -3.37
CA TYR A 32 4.31 3.72 -2.04
C TYR A 32 2.94 4.35 -2.09
N ASP A 33 2.72 5.29 -3.02
CA ASP A 33 1.43 5.94 -3.11
C ASP A 33 0.32 4.93 -3.44
N LEU A 34 0.58 3.98 -4.36
CA LEU A 34 -0.37 2.93 -4.69
C LEU A 34 -0.72 2.07 -3.47
N ILE A 35 0.28 1.68 -2.69
CA ILE A 35 0.06 0.92 -1.45
C ILE A 35 -0.81 1.73 -0.47
N LEU A 36 -0.53 3.02 -0.28
CA LEU A 36 -1.31 3.88 0.60
C LEU A 36 -2.74 4.06 0.13
N ASP A 37 -2.96 4.27 -1.18
CA ASP A 37 -4.29 4.39 -1.78
C ASP A 37 -5.12 3.12 -1.56
N ILE A 38 -4.51 1.95 -1.76
CA ILE A 38 -5.13 0.63 -1.58
C ILE A 38 -5.41 0.34 -0.11
N LEU A 39 -4.46 0.60 0.79
CA LEU A 39 -4.65 0.40 2.23
C LEU A 39 -5.74 1.31 2.79
N LYS A 40 -5.76 2.58 2.38
CA LYS A 40 -6.81 3.52 2.75
C LYS A 40 -8.17 3.01 2.29
N ALA A 41 -8.28 2.55 1.04
CA ALA A 41 -9.50 1.97 0.52
C ALA A 41 -9.98 0.78 1.37
N HIS A 42 -9.07 -0.15 1.66
CA HIS A 42 -9.34 -1.31 2.50
C HIS A 42 -9.87 -0.92 3.89
N LEU A 43 -9.22 0.03 4.57
CA LEU A 43 -9.64 0.53 5.88
C LEU A 43 -10.99 1.26 5.86
N GLU A 44 -11.34 1.86 4.74
CA GLU A 44 -12.64 2.49 4.49
C GLU A 44 -13.73 1.46 4.10
N GLY A 45 -13.41 0.16 4.05
CA GLY A 45 -14.32 -0.89 3.62
C GLY A 45 -14.68 -0.83 2.13
N ARG A 46 -13.86 -0.14 1.32
CA ARG A 46 -14.04 -0.01 -0.12
C ARG A 46 -12.90 -0.68 -0.90
N GLN A 47 -13.12 -0.88 -2.19
CA GLN A 47 -12.13 -1.45 -3.10
C GLN A 47 -11.93 -0.52 -4.28
N LEU A 48 -10.71 -0.47 -4.80
CA LEU A 48 -10.35 0.38 -5.93
C LEU A 48 -10.26 -0.46 -7.19
N THR A 49 -10.75 0.06 -8.30
CA THR A 49 -10.44 -0.47 -9.62
C THR A 49 -9.07 0.00 -10.08
N ILE A 50 -8.46 -0.74 -11.02
CA ILE A 50 -7.25 -0.28 -11.72
C ILE A 50 -7.47 1.08 -12.39
N LYS A 51 -8.69 1.32 -12.90
CA LYS A 51 -9.06 2.59 -13.53
C LYS A 51 -8.95 3.74 -12.52
N GLU A 52 -9.54 3.60 -11.34
CA GLU A 52 -9.47 4.62 -10.29
C GLU A 52 -8.04 4.89 -9.83
N LEU A 53 -7.21 3.85 -9.68
CA LEU A 53 -5.78 4.01 -9.35
C LEU A 53 -5.01 4.75 -10.45
N CYS A 54 -5.42 4.60 -11.71
CA CYS A 54 -4.80 5.29 -12.84
C CYS A 54 -5.31 6.73 -13.01
N THR A 55 -6.56 7.03 -12.63
CA THR A 55 -7.17 8.36 -12.79
C THR A 55 -7.00 9.26 -11.57
N GLY A 56 -6.85 8.68 -10.38
CA GLY A 56 -6.78 9.39 -9.11
C GLY A 56 -5.46 10.12 -8.83
N SER A 57 -4.54 10.17 -9.80
CA SER A 57 -3.21 10.74 -9.59
C SER A 57 -2.64 11.42 -10.83
N ILE A 58 -1.72 12.35 -10.62
CA ILE A 58 -0.86 12.96 -11.66
C ILE A 58 0.10 11.94 -12.33
N ARG A 59 0.02 10.68 -11.95
CA ARG A 59 0.88 9.58 -12.41
C ARG A 59 0.50 9.11 -13.81
N SER A 60 1.49 8.77 -14.61
CA SER A 60 1.29 8.13 -15.92
C SER A 60 0.53 6.81 -15.78
N THR A 61 -0.55 6.63 -16.53
CA THR A 61 -1.32 5.37 -16.55
C THR A 61 -0.44 4.16 -16.86
N VAL A 62 0.52 4.28 -17.77
CA VAL A 62 1.44 3.19 -18.14
C VAL A 62 2.33 2.83 -16.94
N ASN A 63 2.91 3.84 -16.29
CA ASN A 63 3.78 3.60 -15.14
C ASN A 63 2.99 3.04 -13.94
N THR A 64 1.78 3.56 -13.70
CA THR A 64 0.87 3.05 -12.68
C THR A 64 0.56 1.57 -12.88
N ARG A 65 0.19 1.17 -14.11
CA ARG A 65 -0.08 -0.24 -14.43
C ARG A 65 1.15 -1.13 -14.24
N LYS A 66 2.33 -0.65 -14.65
CA LYS A 66 3.60 -1.37 -14.43
C LYS A 66 3.81 -1.69 -12.95
N HIS A 67 3.69 -0.69 -12.08
CA HIS A 67 3.89 -0.89 -10.64
C HIS A 67 2.75 -1.69 -9.98
N ILE A 68 1.51 -1.61 -10.46
CA ILE A 68 0.42 -2.51 -10.04
C ILE A 68 0.78 -3.97 -10.37
N ASN A 69 1.25 -4.25 -11.59
CA ASN A 69 1.63 -5.60 -11.97
C ASN A 69 2.77 -6.13 -11.09
N PHE A 70 3.80 -5.33 -10.83
CA PHE A 70 4.87 -5.75 -9.90
C PHE A 70 4.36 -6.04 -8.49
N LEU A 71 3.39 -5.27 -7.98
CA LEU A 71 2.79 -5.55 -6.68
C LEU A 71 1.95 -6.84 -6.69
N ILE A 72 1.31 -7.17 -7.81
CA ILE A 72 0.58 -8.44 -7.99
C ILE A 72 1.58 -9.61 -8.04
N ASP A 73 2.62 -9.49 -8.85
CA ASP A 73 3.62 -10.54 -9.07
C ASP A 73 4.38 -10.88 -7.77
N ASP A 74 4.66 -9.87 -6.94
CA ASP A 74 5.26 -10.06 -5.60
C ASP A 74 4.24 -10.49 -4.51
N GLY A 75 2.95 -10.61 -4.87
CA GLY A 75 1.88 -11.01 -3.95
C GLY A 75 1.57 -9.98 -2.86
N TRP A 76 1.81 -8.70 -3.09
CA TRP A 76 1.40 -7.62 -2.17
C TRP A 76 -0.08 -7.28 -2.32
N ILE A 77 -0.59 -7.34 -3.55
CA ILE A 77 -1.99 -7.07 -3.89
C ILE A 77 -2.52 -8.17 -4.78
N GLU A 78 -3.84 -8.29 -4.84
CA GLU A 78 -4.51 -9.24 -5.72
C GLU A 78 -5.69 -8.60 -6.46
N LEU A 79 -6.17 -9.28 -7.51
CA LEU A 79 -7.30 -8.84 -8.30
C LEU A 79 -8.48 -9.79 -8.12
N SER A 80 -9.66 -9.23 -7.88
CA SER A 80 -10.92 -9.96 -8.02
C SER A 80 -11.79 -9.35 -9.12
N ASN A 81 -12.80 -10.10 -9.56
CA ASN A 81 -13.81 -9.58 -10.47
C ASN A 81 -14.82 -8.73 -9.69
N GLY A 82 -15.23 -7.61 -10.27
CA GLY A 82 -16.30 -6.78 -9.74
C GLY A 82 -17.63 -7.53 -9.68
N ILE A 83 -18.39 -7.28 -8.61
CA ILE A 83 -19.67 -7.96 -8.33
C ILE A 83 -20.69 -7.71 -9.45
N HIS A 84 -20.70 -6.50 -10.02
CA HIS A 84 -21.66 -6.12 -11.07
C HIS A 84 -21.11 -6.17 -12.49
N ASP A 85 -19.80 -6.04 -12.67
CA ASP A 85 -19.17 -6.14 -13.99
C ASP A 85 -17.81 -6.83 -13.88
N LYS A 86 -17.72 -8.02 -14.50
CA LYS A 86 -16.50 -8.84 -14.53
C LYS A 86 -15.34 -8.17 -15.27
N ARG A 87 -15.62 -7.12 -16.06
CA ARG A 87 -14.59 -6.30 -16.73
C ARG A 87 -13.93 -5.32 -15.76
N HIS A 88 -14.57 -5.00 -14.64
CA HIS A 88 -13.95 -4.21 -13.59
C HIS A 88 -13.17 -5.12 -12.65
N ARG A 89 -11.84 -5.01 -12.71
CA ARG A 89 -10.94 -5.70 -11.78
C ARG A 89 -10.76 -4.84 -10.54
N LEU A 90 -11.20 -5.36 -9.40
CA LEU A 90 -11.04 -4.76 -8.08
C LEU A 90 -9.68 -5.18 -7.51
N VAL A 91 -8.97 -4.22 -6.94
CA VAL A 91 -7.66 -4.40 -6.33
C VAL A 91 -7.81 -4.52 -4.82
N HIS A 92 -7.19 -5.54 -4.24
CA HIS A 92 -7.21 -5.82 -2.81
C HIS A 92 -5.80 -5.85 -2.24
N ALA A 93 -5.63 -5.34 -1.02
CA ALA A 93 -4.47 -5.67 -0.22
C ALA A 93 -4.56 -7.14 0.18
N THR A 94 -3.47 -7.88 0.00
CA THR A 94 -3.38 -9.25 0.52
C THR A 94 -3.13 -9.25 2.02
N ASP A 95 -3.35 -10.39 2.68
CA ASP A 95 -2.99 -10.59 4.08
C ASP A 95 -1.50 -10.28 4.35
N LYS A 96 -0.61 -10.55 3.39
CA LYS A 96 0.82 -10.20 3.47
C LYS A 96 1.02 -8.69 3.70
N LEU A 97 0.29 -7.87 2.96
CA LEU A 97 0.38 -6.42 3.08
C LEU A 97 -0.31 -5.93 4.36
N ILE A 98 -1.49 -6.47 4.68
CA ILE A 98 -2.26 -6.10 5.88
C ILE A 98 -1.46 -6.41 7.15
N HIS A 99 -0.93 -7.62 7.28
CA HIS A 99 -0.14 -8.02 8.45
C HIS A 99 1.12 -7.18 8.64
N LEU A 100 1.80 -6.78 7.55
CA LEU A 100 2.95 -5.88 7.62
C LEU A 100 2.54 -4.53 8.25
N VAL A 101 1.42 -3.97 7.81
CA VAL A 101 0.93 -2.67 8.27
C VAL A 101 0.42 -2.76 9.70
N ASP A 102 -0.35 -3.78 10.03
CA ASP A 102 -0.87 -4.02 11.38
C ASP A 102 0.28 -4.17 12.39
N GLY A 103 1.35 -4.87 12.02
CA GLY A 103 2.55 -4.99 12.86
C GLY A 103 3.13 -3.62 13.26
N ILE A 104 3.02 -2.60 12.42
CA ILE A 104 3.55 -1.25 12.69
C ILE A 104 2.52 -0.39 13.45
N LEU A 105 1.25 -0.49 13.06
CA LEU A 105 0.20 0.32 13.64
C LEU A 105 -0.15 -0.10 15.07
N THR A 106 -0.12 -1.41 15.35
CA THR A 106 -0.43 -2.00 16.66
C THR A 106 0.76 -2.02 17.61
N SER A 107 1.99 -2.01 17.08
CA SER A 107 3.20 -1.86 17.87
C SER A 107 3.24 -0.46 18.51
N SER A 108 2.72 -0.37 19.73
CA SER A 108 2.89 0.80 20.61
C SER A 108 4.35 1.03 21.03
N THR A 109 5.28 0.14 20.66
CA THR A 109 6.61 0.03 21.29
C THR A 109 7.78 -0.38 20.37
N ALA A 110 7.57 -0.73 19.10
CA ALA A 110 8.59 -1.51 18.34
C ALA A 110 9.42 -0.75 17.28
N LEU A 111 9.34 0.58 17.18
CA LEU A 111 10.16 1.33 16.21
C LEU A 111 11.60 1.60 16.68
N ASN A 112 11.91 1.36 17.96
CA ASN A 112 13.25 1.61 18.50
C ASN A 112 14.30 0.54 18.16
N ASN A 113 13.91 -0.62 17.62
CA ASN A 113 14.81 -1.78 17.46
C ASN A 113 15.14 -2.13 16.00
N LEU A 114 14.76 -1.31 15.01
CA LEU A 114 14.99 -1.59 13.57
C LEU A 114 15.91 -0.57 12.86
N VAL A 115 16.50 0.34 13.63
CA VAL A 115 17.42 1.40 13.15
C VAL A 115 18.81 1.29 13.78
N ASN A 116 19.10 0.22 14.54
CA ASN A 116 20.45 -0.14 14.97
C ASN A 116 20.98 -1.31 14.13
#